data_AF-A0A227J8W6-F1
#
_entry.id   AF-A0A227J8W6-F1
#
_cell.length_a   1.000
_cell.length_b   1.000
_cell.length_c   1.000
_cell.angle_alpha   90.00
_cell.angle_beta   90.00
_cell.angle_gamma   90.00
#
_symmetry.space_group_name_H-M   'P 1'
#
loop_
_entity.id
_entity.type
_entity.pdbx_description
1 polymer ?
#
loop_
_entity_poly.entity_id
_entity_poly.type
_entity_poly.pdbx_seq_one_letter_code
_entity_poly.pdbx_strand_id
1 'polypeptide(L)' 'MNKLIDALATDGYYIWDDFLSEDEVTQLRDCIPDNWKKARIGRNDDVTRIESIRSDKIQWLKPAMGQPIANYLSKMEEIR' A
#
# COMPACT_ATOMS: atom_id res chain seq x y z
N MET A 1 4.76 -18.40 -4.07
CA MET A 1 3.51 -18.59 -3.29
C MET A 1 3.72 -19.52 -2.09
N ASN A 2 4.25 -20.74 -2.25
CA ASN A 2 4.47 -21.64 -1.08
C ASN A 2 5.34 -21.01 0.02
N LYS A 3 6.48 -20.40 -0.33
CA LYS A 3 7.33 -19.68 0.65
C LYS A 3 6.61 -18.55 1.40
N LEU A 4 5.69 -17.85 0.73
CA LEU A 4 4.87 -16.81 1.34
C LEU A 4 3.92 -17.43 2.36
N ILE A 5 3.20 -18.48 1.98
CA ILE A 5 2.24 -19.17 2.86
C ILE A 5 2.96 -19.76 4.08
N ASP A 6 4.09 -20.42 3.87
CA ASP A 6 4.87 -21.04 4.94
C ASP A 6 5.40 -19.99 5.93
N ALA A 7 5.94 -18.87 5.44
CA ALA A 7 6.44 -17.79 6.28
C ALA A 7 5.30 -17.05 7.01
N LEU A 8 4.14 -16.85 6.36
CA LEU A 8 2.98 -16.27 7.04
C LEU A 8 2.47 -17.18 8.16
N ALA A 9 2.45 -18.50 7.95
CA ALA A 9 2.02 -19.47 8.95
C ALA A 9 3.02 -19.60 10.12
N THR A 10 4.32 -19.46 9.85
CA THR A 10 5.39 -19.70 10.83
C THR A 10 5.79 -18.42 11.58
N ASP A 11 6.00 -17.33 10.83
CA ASP A 11 6.63 -16.09 11.30
C ASP A 11 5.65 -14.92 11.36
N GLY A 12 4.49 -15.02 10.69
CA GLY A 12 3.47 -13.97 10.65
C GLY A 12 3.78 -12.82 9.69
N TYR A 13 4.87 -12.89 8.93
CA TYR A 13 5.23 -11.91 7.91
C TYR A 13 6.03 -12.55 6.76
N TYR A 14 6.09 -11.87 5.62
CA TYR A 14 6.94 -12.25 4.50
C TYR A 14 7.42 -10.99 3.78
N ILE A 15 8.69 -10.96 3.39
CA ILE A 15 9.27 -9.88 2.59
C ILE A 15 9.44 -10.41 1.16
N TRP A 16 8.82 -9.73 0.20
CA TRP A 16 8.91 -10.08 -1.21
C TRP A 16 9.74 -9.02 -1.94
N ASP A 17 11.03 -9.29 -2.08
CA ASP A 17 11.93 -8.44 -2.86
C ASP A 17 11.59 -8.49 -4.35
N ASP A 18 11.72 -7.35 -5.04
CA ASP A 18 11.42 -7.20 -6.47
C ASP A 18 9.98 -7.61 -6.85
N PHE A 19 9.03 -7.40 -5.93
CA PHE A 19 7.61 -7.65 -6.20
C PHE A 19 7.08 -6.84 -7.41
N LEU A 20 7.58 -5.61 -7.53
CA LEU A 20 7.47 -4.79 -8.73
C LEU A 20 8.88 -4.57 -9.28
N SER A 21 9.00 -4.51 -10.60
CA SER A 21 10.23 -4.05 -11.25
C SER A 21 10.48 -2.55 -10.98
N GLU A 22 11.73 -2.11 -11.14
CA GLU A 22 12.13 -0.71 -10.94
C GLU A 22 11.31 0.29 -11.79
N ASP A 23 11.02 -0.11 -13.04
CA ASP A 23 10.18 0.68 -13.95
C ASP A 23 8.74 0.77 -13.45
N GLU A 24 8.15 -0.34 -13.00
CA GLU A 24 6.81 -0.35 -12.39
C GLU A 24 6.73 0.52 -11.13
N VAL A 25 7.79 0.50 -10.29
CA VAL A 25 7.88 1.36 -9.09
C VAL A 25 7.93 2.83 -9.49
N THR A 26 8.72 3.17 -10.51
CA THR A 26 8.85 4.54 -11.03
C THR A 26 7.52 5.05 -11.57
N GLN A 27 6.86 4.26 -12.42
CA GLN A 27 5.55 4.60 -12.98
C GLN A 27 4.48 4.72 -11.91
N LEU A 28 4.50 3.85 -10.89
CA LEU A 28 3.55 3.93 -9.78
C LEU A 28 3.74 5.23 -9.00
N ARG A 29 4.98 5.60 -8.67
CA ARG A 29 5.30 6.86 -7.98
C ARG A 29 4.79 8.06 -8.76
N ASP A 30 5.10 8.12 -10.05
CA ASP A 30 4.79 9.29 -10.90
C ASP A 30 3.28 9.42 -11.19
N CYS A 31 2.52 8.32 -11.03
CA CYS A 31 1.07 8.30 -11.18
C CYS A 31 0.31 8.78 -9.93
N ILE A 32 0.95 8.85 -8.76
CA ILE A 32 0.30 9.23 -7.51
C ILE A 32 0.23 10.76 -7.39
N PRO A 33 -0.95 11.37 -7.19
CA PRO A 33 -1.07 12.82 -7.03
C PRO A 33 -0.34 13.32 -5.77
N ASP A 34 0.27 14.49 -5.83
CA ASP A 34 1.00 15.10 -4.70
C ASP A 34 0.12 15.63 -3.56
N ASN A 35 -1.20 15.66 -3.75
CA ASN A 35 -2.14 16.23 -2.78
C ASN A 35 -2.51 15.26 -1.65
N TRP A 36 -1.53 14.96 -0.79
CA TRP A 36 -1.70 14.00 0.30
C TRP A 36 -2.33 14.64 1.53
N LYS A 37 -3.16 13.89 2.25
CA LYS A 37 -3.86 14.33 3.46
C LYS A 37 -3.19 13.76 4.70
N LYS A 38 -3.14 14.53 5.79
CA LYS A 38 -2.62 14.02 7.07
C LYS A 38 -3.42 12.77 7.50
N ALA A 39 -2.69 11.70 7.83
CA ALA A 39 -3.30 10.47 8.32
C ALA A 39 -4.01 10.71 9.66
N ARG A 40 -5.03 9.90 9.94
CA ARG A 40 -5.75 9.88 11.21
C ARG A 40 -5.70 8.46 11.78
N ILE A 41 -5.92 8.32 13.08
CA ILE A 41 -5.88 7.05 13.81
C ILE A 41 -7.27 6.74 14.36
N GLY A 42 -7.70 5.49 14.29
CA GLY A 42 -9.02 5.02 14.76
C GLY A 42 -9.88 4.46 13.64
N ARG A 43 -11.06 3.94 14.00
CA ARG A 43 -12.08 3.43 13.07
C ARG A 43 -13.40 4.15 13.35
N ASN A 44 -14.20 4.37 12.31
CA ASN A 44 -15.53 5.01 12.40
C ASN A 44 -15.51 6.35 13.15
N ASP A 45 -16.26 6.48 14.24
CA ASP A 45 -16.43 7.72 15.00
C ASP A 45 -15.26 8.00 15.95
N ASP A 46 -14.40 7.00 16.22
CA ASP A 46 -13.21 7.15 17.08
C ASP A 46 -11.99 7.70 16.31
N VAL A 47 -12.18 8.21 15.09
CA VAL A 47 -11.11 8.74 14.26
C VAL A 47 -10.58 10.04 14.85
N THR A 48 -9.47 9.92 15.58
CA THR A 48 -8.79 11.03 16.24
C THR A 48 -7.49 11.35 15.55
N ARG A 49 -7.17 12.66 15.47
CA ARG A 49 -5.87 13.13 15.03
C ARG A 49 -4.95 13.21 16.24
N ILE A 50 -4.00 12.28 16.34
CA ILE A 50 -2.97 12.30 17.37
C ILE A 50 -1.61 12.43 16.65
N GLU A 51 -1.17 13.67 16.44
CA GLU A 51 0.06 13.96 15.67
C GLU A 51 1.32 13.40 16.32
N SER A 52 1.31 13.19 17.64
CA SER A 52 2.41 12.55 18.37
C SER A 52 2.54 11.05 18.09
N ILE A 53 1.50 10.41 17.51
CA ILE A 53 1.51 8.98 17.16
C ILE A 53 1.72 8.80 15.66
N ARG A 54 1.15 9.66 14.81
CA ARG A 54 1.24 9.53 13.35
C ARG A 54 1.28 10.90 12.66
N SER A 55 2.31 11.14 11.86
CA SER A 55 2.61 12.45 11.24
C SER A 55 2.69 12.42 9.71
N ASP A 56 2.61 11.25 9.08
CA ASP A 56 2.64 11.09 7.64
C ASP A 56 1.38 11.65 6.96
N LYS A 57 1.56 12.02 5.69
CA LYS A 57 0.45 12.28 4.77
C LYS A 57 0.22 11.02 3.93
N ILE A 58 -1.04 10.72 3.65
CA ILE A 58 -1.47 9.56 2.88
C ILE A 58 -2.43 9.97 1.77
N GLN A 59 -2.52 9.10 0.75
CA GLN A 59 -3.50 9.16 -0.31
C GLN A 59 -4.10 7.77 -0.51
N TRP A 60 -5.42 7.67 -0.47
CA TRP A 60 -6.12 6.44 -0.85
C TRP A 60 -6.04 6.27 -2.36
N LEU A 61 -5.55 5.11 -2.80
CA LEU A 61 -5.44 4.75 -4.21
C LEU A 61 -6.74 4.12 -4.71
N LYS A 62 -7.07 4.39 -5.97
CA LYS A 62 -8.20 3.77 -6.68
C LYS A 62 -7.75 3.35 -8.08
N PRO A 63 -8.26 2.25 -8.65
CA PRO A 63 -7.86 1.81 -9.99
C PRO A 63 -8.02 2.90 -11.07
N ALA A 64 -9.05 3.75 -10.95
CA ALA A 64 -9.29 4.85 -11.88
C ALA A 64 -8.25 5.98 -11.85
N MET A 65 -7.27 5.93 -10.92
CA MET A 65 -6.21 6.95 -10.80
C MET A 65 -5.05 6.73 -11.78
N GLY A 66 -5.07 5.66 -12.58
CA GLY A 66 -4.13 5.42 -13.67
C GLY A 66 -3.73 3.95 -13.78
N GLN A 67 -3.20 3.58 -14.94
CA GLN A 67 -2.84 2.18 -15.23
C GLN A 67 -1.79 1.60 -14.26
N PRO A 68 -0.74 2.33 -13.85
CA PRO A 68 0.23 1.80 -12.89
C PRO A 68 -0.40 1.42 -11.54
N ILE A 69 -1.33 2.25 -11.06
CA ILE A 69 -2.09 1.98 -9.82
C ILE A 69 -3.00 0.77 -9.99
N ALA A 70 -3.72 0.67 -11.11
CA ALA A 70 -4.57 -0.48 -11.41
C ALA A 70 -3.77 -1.79 -11.47
N ASN A 71 -2.60 -1.78 -12.11
CA ASN A 71 -1.72 -2.93 -12.22
C ASN A 71 -1.22 -3.38 -10.84
N TYR A 72 -0.75 -2.44 -10.01
CA TYR A 72 -0.33 -2.74 -8.64
C TYR A 72 -1.45 -3.39 -7.83
N LEU A 73 -2.66 -2.80 -7.86
CA LEU A 73 -3.81 -3.34 -7.14
C LEU A 73 -4.21 -4.74 -7.65
N SER A 74 -4.14 -4.99 -8.96
CA SER A 74 -4.41 -6.31 -9.54
C SER A 74 -3.40 -7.35 -9.06
N LYS A 75 -2.09 -7.04 -9.10
CA LYS A 75 -1.05 -7.96 -8.60
C LYS A 75 -1.23 -8.30 -7.11
N MET A 76 -1.64 -7.33 -6.29
CA MET A 76 -1.93 -7.57 -4.88
C MET A 76 -3.15 -8.48 -4.69
N GLU A 77 -4.16 -8.38 -5.55
CA GLU A 77 -5.33 -9.26 -5.52
C GLU A 77 -5.00 -10.70 -5.93
N GLU A 78 -4.04 -10.91 -6.84
CA GLU A 78 -3.57 -12.25 -7.22
C GLU A 78 -2.90 -13.02 -6.07
N ILE A 79 -2.43 -12.32 -5.03
CA ILE A 79 -1.76 -12.90 -3.86
C ILE A 79 -2.73 -13.14 -2.69
N ARG A 80 -3.87 -12.45 -2.70
CA ARG A 80 -4.84 -12.46 -1.59
C ARG A 80 -5.55 -13.80 -1.44
#